data_AF-A0AAI8MN95-F1
#
_entry.id   AF-A0AAI8MN95-F1
#
_cell.length_a   1.000
_cell.length_b   1.000
_cell.length_c   1.000
_cell.angle_alpha   90.00
_cell.angle_beta   90.00
_cell.angle_gamma   90.00
#
_symmetry.space_group_name_H-M   'P 1'
#
loop_
_entity.id
_entity.type
_entity.pdbx_description
1 polymer ?
#
loop_
_entity_poly.entity_id
_entity_poly.type
_entity_poly.pdbx_seq_one_letter_code
_entity_poly.pdbx_strand_id
1 'polypeptide(L)'
;MAWQEEIGSIISKHYEESIMQLTHFVLRHQANIFAKIFHKHTEEYKIILQNKEADYYLILGALYFNNLIDKTGKLIIKENSQ
;
A
#
# COMPACT_ATOMS: atom_id res chain seq x y z
N MET A 1 -14.76 -18.54 22.71
CA MET A 1 -14.03 -17.25 22.86
C MET A 1 -12.61 -17.38 22.32
N ALA A 2 -11.71 -18.17 22.91
CA ALA A 2 -10.31 -18.30 22.41
C ALA A 2 -10.17 -18.73 20.93
N TRP A 3 -10.95 -19.70 20.46
CA TRP A 3 -10.86 -20.18 19.06
C TRP A 3 -11.33 -19.13 18.02
N GLN A 4 -12.21 -18.21 18.40
CA GLN A 4 -12.67 -17.14 17.50
C GLN A 4 -11.60 -16.06 17.34
N GLU A 5 -10.89 -15.74 18.43
CA GLU A 5 -9.74 -14.83 18.41
C GLU A 5 -8.59 -15.42 17.57
N GLU A 6 -8.34 -16.72 17.70
CA GLU A 6 -7.33 -17.43 16.91
C GLU A 6 -7.65 -17.44 15.40
N ILE A 7 -8.89 -17.79 15.02
CA ILE A 7 -9.32 -17.73 13.61
C ILE A 7 -9.27 -16.29 13.08
N GLY A 8 -9.70 -15.31 13.89
CA GLY A 8 -9.63 -13.90 13.53
C GLY A 8 -8.19 -13.45 13.24
N SER A 9 -7.22 -13.88 14.06
CA SER A 9 -5.80 -13.59 13.86
C SER A 9 -5.25 -14.20 12.57
N ILE A 10 -5.61 -15.46 12.27
CA ILE A 10 -5.19 -16.14 11.03
C ILE A 10 -5.72 -15.42 9.80
N ILE A 11 -7.01 -15.04 9.81
CA ILE A 11 -7.63 -14.32 8.68
C ILE A 11 -6.96 -12.95 8.48
N SER A 12 -6.74 -12.20 9.57
CA SER A 12 -6.08 -10.89 9.49
C SER A 12 -4.69 -11.01 8.86
N LYS A 13 -3.90 -11.99 9.32
CA LYS A 13 -2.55 -12.22 8.78
C LYS A 13 -2.57 -12.56 7.29
N HIS A 14 -3.45 -13.46 6.86
CA HIS A 14 -3.59 -13.80 5.44
C HIS A 14 -4.03 -12.61 4.60
N TYR A 15 -4.94 -11.79 5.12
CA TYR A 15 -5.38 -10.57 4.45
C TYR A 15 -4.22 -9.59 4.26
N GLU A 16 -3.45 -9.31 5.31
CA GLU A 16 -2.28 -8.42 5.26
C GLU A 16 -1.21 -8.92 4.28
N GLU A 17 -0.92 -10.22 4.28
CA GLU A 17 0.04 -10.84 3.35
C GLU A 17 -0.44 -10.73 1.90
N SER A 18 -1.73 -10.98 1.65
CA SER A 18 -2.32 -10.90 0.31
C SER A 18 -2.32 -9.46 -0.24
N ILE A 19 -2.66 -8.47 0.61
CA ILE A 19 -2.57 -7.06 0.24
C ILE A 19 -1.13 -6.70 -0.11
N MET A 20 -0.14 -7.12 0.69
CA MET A 20 1.28 -6.84 0.40
C MET A 20 1.76 -7.44 -0.93
N GLN A 21 1.38 -8.68 -1.22
CA GLN A 21 1.72 -9.31 -2.49
C GLN A 21 1.10 -8.55 -3.67
N LEU A 22 -0.17 -8.16 -3.55
CA LEU A 22 -0.86 -7.36 -4.55
C LEU A 22 -0.20 -5.98 -4.71
N THR A 23 0.13 -5.31 -3.61
CA THR A 23 0.84 -4.03 -3.61
C THR A 23 2.14 -4.12 -4.37
N HIS A 24 2.98 -5.10 -4.07
CA HIS A 24 4.25 -5.30 -4.78
C HIS A 24 4.05 -5.60 -6.26
N PHE A 25 3.05 -6.41 -6.60
CA PHE A 25 2.72 -6.73 -7.99
C PHE A 25 2.28 -5.48 -8.78
N VAL A 26 1.29 -4.74 -8.28
CA VAL A 26 0.77 -3.54 -8.97
C VAL A 26 1.81 -2.44 -8.99
N LEU A 27 2.59 -2.24 -7.92
CA LEU A 27 3.68 -1.27 -7.90
C LEU A 27 4.73 -1.58 -8.97
N ARG A 28 5.09 -2.86 -9.17
CA ARG A 28 6.08 -3.29 -10.16
C ARG A 28 5.59 -3.15 -11.61
N HIS A 29 4.31 -3.43 -11.86
CA HIS A 29 3.78 -3.53 -13.22
C HIS A 29 2.95 -2.32 -13.66
N GLN A 30 2.33 -1.60 -12.72
CA GLN A 30 1.38 -0.52 -12.96
C GLN A 30 1.49 0.58 -11.88
N ALA A 31 2.71 1.09 -11.65
CA ALA A 31 3.01 2.05 -10.59
C ALA A 31 2.06 3.28 -10.57
N ASN A 32 1.66 3.79 -11.73
CA ASN A 32 0.71 4.91 -11.84
C ASN A 32 -0.67 4.58 -11.27
N ILE A 33 -1.18 3.37 -11.53
CA ILE A 33 -2.46 2.91 -11.01
C ILE A 33 -2.33 2.68 -9.50
N PHE A 34 -1.23 2.05 -9.08
CA PHE A 34 -0.96 1.83 -7.66
C PHE A 34 -0.91 3.16 -6.89
N ALA A 35 -0.20 4.16 -7.38
CA ALA A 35 -0.11 5.48 -6.73
C ALA A 35 -1.48 6.15 -6.54
N LYS A 36 -2.40 6.02 -7.50
CA LYS A 36 -3.79 6.51 -7.36
C LYS A 36 -4.55 5.75 -6.28
N ILE A 37 -4.42 4.42 -6.25
CA ILE A 37 -5.05 3.56 -5.24
C ILE A 37 -4.50 3.88 -3.86
N PHE A 38 -3.18 3.90 -3.71
CA PHE A 38 -2.46 4.19 -2.48
C PHE A 38 -2.86 5.57 -1.94
N HIS A 39 -2.90 6.60 -2.79
CA HIS A 39 -3.31 7.93 -2.38
C HIS A 39 -4.77 7.96 -1.88
N LYS A 40 -5.70 7.34 -2.62
CA LYS A 40 -7.12 7.26 -2.24
C LYS A 40 -7.35 6.51 -0.93
N HIS A 41 -6.55 5.49 -0.65
CA HIS A 41 -6.70 4.58 0.49
C HIS A 41 -5.52 4.68 1.48
N THR A 42 -4.96 5.89 1.64
CA THR A 42 -3.73 6.08 2.42
C THR A 42 -3.88 5.63 3.87
N GLU A 43 -5.03 5.90 4.49
CA GLU A 43 -5.29 5.55 5.90
C GLU A 43 -5.45 4.04 6.08
N GLU A 44 -6.12 3.35 5.16
CA GLU A 44 -6.22 1.89 5.17
C GLU A 44 -4.85 1.24 5.00
N TYR A 45 -4.00 1.78 4.12
CA TYR A 45 -2.62 1.32 3.97
C TYR A 45 -1.78 1.58 5.22
N LYS A 46 -1.96 2.72 5.92
CA LYS A 46 -1.30 2.95 7.22
C LYS A 46 -1.71 1.91 8.26
N ILE A 47 -2.98 1.52 8.31
CA ILE A 47 -3.47 0.50 9.24
C ILE A 47 -2.86 -0.88 8.91
N ILE A 48 -2.87 -1.27 7.63
CA ILE A 48 -2.31 -2.55 7.17
C ILE A 48 -0.79 -2.62 7.41
N LEU A 49 -0.11 -1.48 7.30
CA LEU A 49 1.35 -1.37 7.40
C LEU A 49 1.85 -0.86 8.75
N GLN A 50 0.97 -0.68 9.74
CA GLN A 50 1.34 -0.09 11.03
C GLN A 50 2.48 -0.85 11.74
N ASN A 51 2.55 -2.16 11.54
CA ASN A 51 3.61 -3.03 12.09
C ASN A 51 4.71 -3.36 11.07
N LYS A 52 4.67 -2.74 9.89
CA LYS A 52 5.53 -2.99 8.73
C LYS A 52 6.09 -1.67 8.20
N GLU A 53 6.66 -0.87 9.10
CA GLU A 53 7.12 0.49 8.79
C GLU A 53 8.15 0.50 7.64
N ALA A 54 9.02 -0.51 7.59
CA ALA A 54 9.97 -0.69 6.49
C ALA A 54 9.28 -0.85 5.13
N ASP A 55 8.20 -1.63 5.05
CA ASP A 55 7.43 -1.85 3.82
C ASP A 55 6.70 -0.55 3.40
N TYR A 56 6.17 0.20 4.36
CA TYR A 56 5.54 1.50 4.09
C TYR A 56 6.52 2.49 3.47
N TYR A 57 7.72 2.63 4.02
CA TYR A 57 8.75 3.49 3.43
C TYR A 57 9.29 2.96 2.12
N LEU A 58 9.32 1.64 1.91
CA LEU A 58 9.72 1.05 0.62
C LEU A 58 8.71 1.43 -0.48
N ILE A 59 7.41 1.39 -0.16
CA ILE A 59 6.35 1.85 -1.06
C ILE A 59 6.50 3.35 -1.36
N LEU A 60 6.65 4.19 -0.33
CA LEU A 60 6.85 5.63 -0.53
C LEU A 60 8.10 5.92 -1.36
N GLY A 61 9.21 5.25 -1.07
CA GLY A 61 10.46 5.38 -1.82
C GLY A 61 10.27 5.03 -3.29
N ALA A 62 9.63 3.89 -3.58
CA ALA A 62 9.34 3.49 -4.95
C ALA A 62 8.46 4.51 -5.69
N LEU A 63 7.42 5.03 -5.05
CA LEU A 63 6.55 6.05 -5.63
C LEU A 63 7.31 7.36 -5.89
N TYR A 64 8.18 7.78 -4.98
CA TYR A 64 9.00 8.97 -5.11
C TYR A 64 10.02 8.85 -6.25
N PHE A 65 10.75 7.73 -6.33
CA PHE A 65 11.71 7.46 -7.41
C PHE A 65 11.06 7.41 -8.79
N ASN A 66 9.79 6.99 -8.87
CA ASN A 66 9.01 7.01 -10.11
C ASN A 66 8.37 8.39 -10.42
N ASN A 67 8.66 9.44 -9.65
CA ASN A 67 8.07 10.78 -9.76
C ASN A 67 6.52 10.80 -9.65
N LEU A 68 5.95 9.87 -8.88
CA LEU A 68 4.50 9.74 -8.70
C LEU A 68 3.99 10.49 -7.48
N ILE A 69 4.86 10.70 -6.48
CA ILE A 69 4.60 11.51 -5.29
C ILE A 69 5.76 12.49 -5.04
N ASP A 70 5.50 13.57 -4.31
CA ASP A 70 6.51 14.52 -3.87
C ASP A 70 7.17 14.08 -2.56
N LYS A 71 8.15 14.87 -2.11
CA LYS A 71 8.87 14.63 -0.85
C LYS A 71 7.98 14.62 0.40
N THR A 72 6.74 15.08 0.30
CA THR A 72 5.75 15.09 1.38
C THR A 72 4.77 13.93 1.29
N GLY A 73 4.87 13.08 0.26
CA GLY A 73 3.94 11.99 0.00
C GLY A 73 2.72 12.40 -0.82
N LYS A 74 2.64 13.65 -1.28
CA LYS A 74 1.51 14.13 -2.07
C LYS A 74 1.63 13.65 -3.51
N LEU A 75 0.53 13.16 -4.08
CA LEU A 75 0.47 12.69 -5.47
C LEU A 75 0.88 13.81 -6.46
N ILE A 76 1.86 13.53 -7.32
CA ILE A 76 2.32 14.41 -8.41
C ILE A 76 1.65 14.07 -9.74
N ILE A 77 1.09 12.85 -9.88
CA ILE A 77 0.52 12.36 -11.14
C ILE A 77 -0.41 13.41 -11.72
N LYS A 78 0.05 14.06 -12.79
CA LYS A 78 -0.81 14.84 -13.67
C LYS A 78 -1.77 13.83 -14.25
N GLU A 79 -3.07 14.04 -14.06
CA GLU A 79 -4.05 13.39 -14.91
C GLU A 79 -3.61 13.71 -16.34
N ASN A 80 -3.01 12.75 -17.04
CA ASN A 80 -3.07 12.77 -18.47
C ASN A 80 -4.55 12.56 -18.75
N SER A 81 -5.25 13.69 -18.87
CA SER A 81 -6.54 13.81 -19.49
C SER A 81 -6.42 13.07 -20.83
N GLN A 82 -6.98 11.87 -20.88
CA GLN A 82 -7.44 11.30 -22.14
C GLN A 82 -8.87 11.76 -22.33
#